data_AF-A0A5R2NNA6-F1
#
_entry.id   AF-A0A5R2NNA6-F1
#
_cell.length_a   1.000
_cell.length_b   1.000
_cell.length_c   1.000
_cell.angle_alpha   90.00
_cell.angle_beta   90.00
_cell.angle_gamma   90.00
#
_symmetry.space_group_name_H-M   'P 1'
#
loop_
_entity.id
_entity.type
_entity.pdbx_description
1 polymer ?
#
loop_
_entity_poly.entity_id
_entity_poly.type
_entity_poly.pdbx_seq_one_letter_code
_entity_poly.pdbx_strand_id
1 'polypeptide(L)'
;MRLTLRLNGDCVRGFHVALAERLSQLPGMELAIDARPAAGGVPRGAEALFQLETLIHRLPANGTAMCVPLSTLARHACASAPADLTIDLVGDVDPQGRRVWRLTYDGVCGEEALLGLILAGRTPLARLEQNGAVVAEGRLGTEYHGIALASFQDMLARSAGLTVAAVNGAARSSLPTLPEPSSEAAPPAMPSATKLGVRAAKATARRVVQQIYHLCYNAPHWRVGWRETGGHDLYAQRAHPKSGWRDLPDDGSRFYADPFPVLHRGQVTLFVEDYIHRAGKAILSAVAFGPNGPAGTPKPVLELPYHLSYPFVFERDGEMWMVPESSANRTVDLYRATAFPGGWVKETTLLSDIVASDATLVEHGGRWWMFATVRDGGGAFSDQLHLWSAPDFRGPWTAHPKNPVLIDIATARPAGRMVSRNGQLLRPVQDCRRSYGAALGIARVTQLDEAGFEQVVETILNPGTGWAGRKLHTLNEAGGLEFIDGSAMAPRWKTQRHDAMPTGRGDGK
;
A
#
# COMPACT_ATOMS: atom_id res chain seq x y z
N MET A 1 23.68 -1.51 22.99
CA MET A 1 23.99 -2.68 22.16
C MET A 1 24.93 -2.24 21.06
N ARG A 2 26.04 -2.96 20.86
CA ARG A 2 26.97 -2.74 19.75
C ARG A 2 26.54 -3.57 18.56
N LEU A 3 26.29 -2.91 17.44
CA LEU A 3 25.83 -3.50 16.21
C LEU A 3 26.84 -3.24 15.10
N THR A 4 27.20 -4.30 14.37
CA THR A 4 27.98 -4.17 13.13
C THR A 4 27.07 -4.39 11.93
N LEU A 5 27.11 -3.49 10.95
CA LEU A 5 26.48 -3.67 9.65
C LEU A 5 27.54 -4.07 8.61
N ARG A 6 27.45 -5.31 8.11
CA ARG A 6 28.30 -5.83 7.04
C ARG A 6 27.66 -5.52 5.69
N LEU A 7 28.39 -4.82 4.82
CA LEU A 7 27.98 -4.43 3.47
C LEU A 7 29.13 -4.52 2.47
N ASN A 8 28.84 -4.59 1.18
CA ASN A 8 29.88 -4.59 0.16
C ASN A 8 30.52 -3.19 0.00
N GLY A 9 31.80 -3.04 0.37
CA GLY A 9 32.54 -1.78 0.27
C GLY A 9 32.70 -1.25 -1.16
N ASP A 10 32.67 -2.14 -2.16
CA ASP A 10 32.80 -1.76 -3.57
C ASP A 10 31.52 -1.12 -4.13
N CYS A 11 30.39 -1.29 -3.44
CA CYS A 11 29.09 -0.82 -3.87
C CYS A 11 28.26 -0.31 -2.69
N VAL A 12 28.55 0.91 -2.23
CA VAL A 12 27.73 1.57 -1.22
C VAL A 12 26.59 2.33 -1.89
N ARG A 13 25.37 2.20 -1.38
CA ARG A 13 24.17 2.89 -1.88
C ARG A 13 23.51 3.76 -0.82
N GLY A 14 22.60 4.63 -1.26
CA GLY A 14 21.73 5.40 -0.37
C GLY A 14 20.95 4.52 0.62
N PHE A 15 20.62 3.29 0.24
CA PHE A 15 20.05 2.26 1.14
C PHE A 15 20.91 2.03 2.39
N HIS A 16 22.21 1.79 2.21
CA HIS A 16 23.14 1.55 3.32
C HIS A 16 23.24 2.75 4.25
N VAL A 17 23.28 3.96 3.67
CA VAL A 17 23.31 5.21 4.44
C VAL A 17 22.04 5.38 5.25
N ALA A 18 20.87 5.23 4.63
CA ALA A 18 19.58 5.37 5.29
C ALA A 18 19.40 4.32 6.41
N LEU A 19 19.83 3.07 6.17
CA LEU A 19 19.79 2.02 7.19
C LEU A 19 20.72 2.34 8.36
N ALA A 20 21.95 2.78 8.10
CA ALA A 20 22.91 3.14 9.13
C ALA A 20 22.39 4.32 9.99
N GLU A 21 21.83 5.35 9.35
CA GLU A 21 21.21 6.49 10.04
C GLU A 21 20.08 6.05 10.96
N ARG A 22 19.14 5.25 10.44
CA ARG A 22 18.00 4.76 11.24
C ARG A 22 18.44 3.88 12.41
N LEU A 23 19.41 2.98 12.21
CA LEU A 23 19.93 2.12 13.27
C LEU A 23 20.65 2.92 14.35
N SER A 24 21.47 3.91 13.97
CA SER A 24 22.20 4.76 14.92
C SER A 24 21.32 5.70 15.74
N GLN A 25 20.08 5.94 15.31
CA GLN A 25 19.09 6.69 16.07
C GLN A 25 18.36 5.84 17.13
N LEU A 26 18.54 4.51 17.12
CA LEU A 26 17.92 3.65 18.13
C LEU A 26 18.55 3.89 19.52
N PRO A 27 17.75 3.99 20.59
CA PRO A 27 18.27 4.26 21.93
C PRO A 27 19.32 3.24 22.39
N GLY A 28 20.47 3.73 22.85
CA GLY A 28 21.56 2.89 23.35
C GLY A 28 22.26 2.05 22.26
N MET A 29 22.10 2.40 20.98
CA MET A 29 22.78 1.73 19.87
C MET A 29 24.16 2.35 19.60
N GLU A 30 25.17 1.50 19.48
CA GLU A 30 26.49 1.88 18.95
C GLU A 30 26.67 1.13 17.63
N LEU A 31 26.71 1.87 16.51
CA LEU A 31 26.78 1.30 15.16
C LEU A 31 28.22 1.38 14.60
N ALA A 32 28.71 0.25 14.11
CA ALA A 32 29.93 0.15 13.30
C ALA A 32 29.61 -0.41 11.90
N ILE A 33 30.37 0.04 10.89
CA ILE A 33 30.26 -0.45 9.51
C ILE A 33 31.47 -1.34 9.17
N ASP A 34 31.19 -2.57 8.74
CA ASP A 34 32.14 -3.46 8.07
C ASP A 34 31.94 -3.41 6.55
N ALA A 35 32.67 -2.50 5.90
CA ALA A 35 32.63 -2.26 4.47
C ALA A 35 33.81 -2.92 3.72
N ARG A 36 34.25 -4.12 4.12
CA ARG A 36 35.21 -4.88 3.32
C ARG A 36 34.65 -5.16 1.90
N PRO A 37 35.49 -5.15 0.85
CA PRO A 37 35.08 -5.60 -0.48
C PRO A 37 34.44 -7.00 -0.45
N ALA A 38 33.47 -7.23 -1.32
CA ALA A 38 32.84 -8.54 -1.50
C ALA A 38 32.55 -8.81 -2.97
N ALA A 39 32.61 -10.08 -3.36
CA ALA A 39 32.12 -10.50 -4.66
C ALA A 39 30.59 -10.37 -4.71
N GLY A 40 30.05 -10.07 -5.90
CA GLY A 40 28.61 -9.91 -6.12
C GLY A 40 28.19 -8.46 -6.30
N GLY A 41 26.91 -8.19 -6.05
CA GLY A 41 26.29 -6.89 -6.26
C GLY A 41 25.60 -6.71 -7.62
N VAL A 42 24.87 -5.61 -7.75
CA VAL A 42 24.09 -5.28 -8.94
C VAL A 42 25.00 -5.11 -10.17
N PRO A 43 24.79 -5.84 -11.27
CA PRO A 43 25.66 -5.77 -12.44
C PRO A 43 25.53 -4.42 -13.17
N ARG A 44 26.61 -3.95 -13.80
CA ARG A 44 26.64 -2.71 -14.60
C ARG A 44 25.51 -2.59 -15.63
N GLY A 45 25.09 -3.71 -16.21
CA GLY A 45 23.97 -3.72 -17.16
C GLY A 45 22.64 -3.27 -16.54
N ALA A 46 22.45 -3.49 -15.23
CA ALA A 46 21.28 -3.00 -14.51
C ALA A 46 21.38 -1.49 -14.20
N GLU A 47 22.58 -0.95 -13.99
CA GLU A 47 22.79 0.49 -13.81
C GLU A 47 22.36 1.27 -15.07
N ALA A 48 22.68 0.76 -16.25
CA ALA A 48 22.22 1.34 -17.51
C ALA A 48 20.68 1.32 -17.65
N LEU A 49 20.03 0.23 -17.21
CA LEU A 49 18.56 0.15 -17.15
C LEU A 49 18.00 1.19 -16.18
N PHE A 50 18.61 1.36 -15.01
CA PHE A 50 18.21 2.36 -14.02
C PHE A 50 18.34 3.79 -14.55
N GLN A 51 19.45 4.13 -15.22
CA GLN A 51 19.62 5.43 -15.86
C GLN A 51 18.52 5.69 -16.91
N LEU A 52 18.21 4.69 -17.74
CA LEU A 52 17.14 4.79 -18.72
C LEU A 52 15.78 5.00 -18.06
N GLU A 53 15.44 4.21 -17.03
CA GLU A 53 14.17 4.35 -16.31
C GLU A 53 14.05 5.69 -15.60
N THR A 54 15.13 6.21 -15.02
CA THR A 54 15.19 7.57 -14.47
C THR A 54 14.79 8.62 -15.50
N LEU A 55 15.36 8.55 -16.71
CA LEU A 55 15.04 9.48 -17.79
C LEU A 55 13.59 9.32 -18.28
N ILE A 56 13.17 8.07 -18.52
CA ILE A 56 11.85 7.74 -19.06
C ILE A 56 10.74 8.16 -18.10
N HIS A 57 10.87 7.82 -16.81
CA HIS A 57 9.84 8.00 -15.80
C HIS A 57 10.03 9.25 -14.94
N ARG A 58 11.10 10.03 -15.18
CA ARG A 58 11.47 11.23 -14.40
C ARG A 58 11.60 10.92 -12.91
N LEU A 59 12.20 9.78 -12.59
CA LEU A 59 12.43 9.37 -11.20
C LEU A 59 13.46 10.29 -10.54
N PRO A 60 13.38 10.52 -9.22
CA PRO A 60 14.38 11.28 -8.50
C PRO A 60 15.75 10.59 -8.56
N ALA A 61 16.80 11.38 -8.77
CA ALA A 61 18.17 10.89 -8.89
C ALA A 61 18.76 10.41 -7.54
N ASN A 62 18.17 10.81 -6.41
CA ASN A 62 18.70 10.65 -5.05
C ASN A 62 17.99 9.56 -4.21
N GLY A 63 17.60 8.44 -4.82
CA GLY A 63 16.92 7.34 -4.12
C GLY A 63 17.86 6.31 -3.47
N THR A 64 17.27 5.33 -2.77
CA THR A 64 17.98 4.25 -2.05
C THR A 64 18.87 3.39 -2.95
N ALA A 65 18.58 3.29 -4.23
CA ALA A 65 19.39 2.56 -5.21
C ALA A 65 20.62 3.34 -5.72
N MET A 66 20.74 4.64 -5.42
CA MET A 66 21.86 5.47 -5.90
C MET A 66 23.18 5.02 -5.26
N CYS A 67 24.22 4.78 -6.07
CA CYS A 67 25.58 4.55 -5.56
C CYS A 67 26.15 5.84 -4.94
N VAL A 68 26.80 5.71 -3.79
CA VAL A 68 27.42 6.82 -3.04
C VAL A 68 28.85 6.46 -2.62
N PRO A 69 29.74 7.44 -2.40
CA PRO A 69 31.07 7.17 -1.87
C PRO A 69 31.01 6.53 -0.48
N LEU A 70 31.91 5.58 -0.20
CA LEU A 70 32.05 4.96 1.13
C LEU A 70 32.30 5.97 2.25
N SER A 71 32.94 7.11 1.94
CA SER A 71 33.17 8.20 2.89
C SER A 71 31.88 8.77 3.50
N THR A 72 30.71 8.56 2.87
CA THR A 72 29.39 8.92 3.42
C THR A 72 29.09 8.17 4.74
N LEU A 73 29.74 7.02 4.96
CA LEU A 73 29.60 6.21 6.17
C LEU A 73 30.75 6.41 7.17
N ALA A 74 31.66 7.37 6.94
CA ALA A 74 32.87 7.55 7.75
C ALA A 74 32.59 7.78 9.26
N ARG A 75 31.44 8.39 9.61
CA ARG A 75 31.02 8.59 11.01
C ARG A 75 30.76 7.29 11.79
N HIS A 76 30.61 6.17 11.09
CA HIS A 76 30.38 4.84 11.66
C HIS A 76 31.56 3.90 11.39
N ALA A 77 32.76 4.45 11.19
CA ALA A 77 33.96 3.66 10.94
C ALA A 77 34.21 2.62 12.04
N CYS A 78 34.79 1.49 11.62
CA CYS A 78 34.93 0.24 12.37
C CYS A 78 35.30 0.41 13.86
N ALA A 79 34.51 -0.18 14.75
CA ALA A 79 34.82 -0.27 16.18
C ALA A 79 35.89 -1.33 16.45
N SER A 80 36.79 -1.07 17.39
CA SER A 80 37.85 -2.02 17.79
C SER A 80 37.34 -3.19 18.65
N ALA A 81 36.08 -3.13 19.11
CA ALA A 81 35.50 -4.07 20.05
C ALA A 81 34.50 -5.04 19.39
N PRO A 82 34.32 -6.25 19.93
CA PRO A 82 33.41 -7.24 19.34
C PRO A 82 31.95 -6.77 19.43
N ALA A 83 31.20 -6.96 18.34
CA ALA A 83 29.78 -6.60 18.28
C ALA A 83 28.88 -7.62 18.99
N ASP A 84 27.78 -7.14 19.58
CA ASP A 84 26.76 -7.98 20.20
C ASP A 84 25.83 -8.59 19.14
N LEU A 85 25.69 -7.94 17.98
CA LEU A 85 24.94 -8.38 16.81
C LEU A 85 25.62 -7.91 15.51
N THR A 86 25.75 -8.79 14.54
CA THR A 86 26.11 -8.43 13.16
C THR A 86 24.92 -8.59 12.24
N ILE A 87 24.55 -7.55 11.51
CA ILE A 87 23.62 -7.63 10.38
C ILE A 87 24.44 -7.80 9.11
N ASP A 88 24.29 -8.94 8.46
CA ASP A 88 25.01 -9.33 7.25
C ASP A 88 24.11 -9.17 6.01
N LEU A 89 24.40 -8.12 5.23
CA LEU A 89 23.70 -7.84 3.98
C LEU A 89 24.30 -8.58 2.77
N VAL A 90 25.48 -9.19 2.95
CA VAL A 90 26.26 -9.86 1.89
C VAL A 90 26.09 -11.38 1.96
N GLY A 91 26.05 -11.94 3.17
CA GLY A 91 25.98 -13.38 3.43
C GLY A 91 27.35 -14.04 3.62
N ASP A 92 28.42 -13.27 3.77
CA ASP A 92 29.80 -13.75 3.84
C ASP A 92 30.36 -13.85 5.27
N VAL A 93 29.57 -13.51 6.29
CA VAL A 93 30.00 -13.58 7.70
C VAL A 93 29.85 -15.01 8.22
N ASP A 94 30.94 -15.56 8.75
CA ASP A 94 30.93 -16.81 9.49
C ASP A 94 30.37 -16.58 10.92
N PRO A 95 29.27 -17.26 11.30
CA PRO A 95 28.63 -17.07 12.60
C PRO A 95 29.39 -17.66 13.79
N GLN A 96 30.58 -18.30 13.67
CA GLN A 96 31.41 -18.88 14.76
C GLN A 96 31.18 -18.30 16.19
N GLY A 97 30.12 -18.74 16.89
CA GLY A 97 29.75 -18.27 18.23
C GLY A 97 29.23 -16.82 18.33
N ARG A 98 29.04 -16.11 17.22
CA ARG A 98 28.53 -14.73 17.13
C ARG A 98 27.05 -14.71 16.75
N ARG A 99 26.33 -13.70 17.24
CA ARG A 99 24.96 -13.44 16.79
C ARG A 99 25.01 -12.74 15.43
N VAL A 100 24.66 -13.45 14.36
CA VAL A 100 24.62 -12.91 12.99
C VAL A 100 23.21 -13.05 12.43
N TRP A 101 22.66 -11.94 11.95
CA TRP A 101 21.42 -11.89 11.20
C TRP A 101 21.71 -11.64 9.73
N ARG A 102 21.35 -12.57 8.86
CA ARG A 102 21.50 -12.42 7.42
C ARG A 102 20.21 -11.86 6.82
N LEU A 103 20.31 -10.80 6.02
CA LEU A 103 19.19 -10.32 5.23
C LEU A 103 19.12 -11.11 3.92
N THR A 104 18.08 -11.94 3.78
CA THR A 104 17.84 -12.76 2.59
C THR A 104 16.58 -12.33 1.85
N TYR A 105 16.57 -12.57 0.54
CA TYR A 105 15.42 -12.41 -0.34
C TYR A 105 15.14 -13.76 -1.00
N ASP A 106 13.99 -14.37 -0.68
CA ASP A 106 13.68 -15.76 -1.04
C ASP A 106 14.83 -16.73 -0.71
N GLY A 107 15.50 -16.51 0.44
CA GLY A 107 16.59 -17.36 0.95
C GLY A 107 17.99 -17.04 0.45
N VAL A 108 18.18 -16.01 -0.40
CA VAL A 108 19.50 -15.60 -0.91
C VAL A 108 19.88 -14.20 -0.44
N CYS A 109 21.11 -14.04 0.05
CA CYS A 109 21.65 -12.74 0.48
C CYS A 109 21.99 -11.84 -0.71
N GLY A 110 22.12 -10.54 -0.45
CA GLY A 110 22.62 -9.58 -1.43
C GLY A 110 21.53 -8.85 -2.23
N GLU A 111 21.87 -7.64 -2.66
CA GLU A 111 21.01 -6.76 -3.45
C GLU A 111 20.65 -7.35 -4.83
N GLU A 112 21.56 -8.14 -5.40
CA GLU A 112 21.37 -8.85 -6.66
C GLU A 112 20.24 -9.87 -6.59
N ALA A 113 20.02 -10.51 -5.44
CA ALA A 113 18.93 -11.46 -5.26
C ALA A 113 17.58 -10.73 -5.32
N LEU A 114 17.48 -9.60 -4.61
CA LEU A 114 16.31 -8.73 -4.67
C LEU A 114 16.03 -8.26 -6.11
N LEU A 115 17.05 -7.76 -6.79
CA LEU A 115 16.91 -7.30 -8.17
C LEU A 115 16.51 -8.44 -9.12
N GLY A 116 17.06 -9.64 -8.95
CA GLY A 116 16.70 -10.83 -9.70
C GLY A 116 15.21 -11.16 -9.58
N LEU A 117 14.67 -11.11 -8.36
CA LEU A 117 13.24 -11.33 -8.08
C LEU A 117 12.36 -10.26 -8.73
N ILE A 118 12.72 -8.99 -8.60
CA ILE A 118 12.02 -7.85 -9.24
C ILE A 118 11.99 -8.06 -10.75
N LEU A 119 13.13 -8.39 -11.34
CA LEU A 119 13.24 -8.61 -12.77
C LEU A 119 12.41 -9.84 -13.19
N ALA A 120 12.31 -10.88 -12.38
CA ALA A 120 11.44 -12.02 -12.66
C ALA A 120 9.94 -11.73 -12.47
N GLY A 121 9.57 -10.55 -11.96
CA GLY A 121 8.19 -10.21 -11.63
C GLY A 121 7.64 -10.99 -10.43
N ARG A 122 8.53 -11.47 -9.55
CA ARG A 122 8.16 -12.14 -8.30
C ARG A 122 7.93 -11.09 -7.21
N THR A 123 7.11 -11.44 -6.22
CA THR A 123 6.96 -10.66 -4.98
C THR A 123 7.98 -11.17 -3.96
N PRO A 124 9.04 -10.40 -3.64
CA PRO A 124 10.11 -10.87 -2.77
C PRO A 124 9.64 -11.08 -1.33
N LEU A 125 10.10 -12.18 -0.71
CA LEU A 125 10.04 -12.39 0.72
C LEU A 125 11.39 -12.06 1.33
N ALA A 126 11.46 -10.96 2.08
CA ALA A 126 12.65 -10.57 2.81
C ALA A 126 12.64 -11.18 4.21
N ARG A 127 13.77 -11.74 4.64
CA ARG A 127 13.94 -12.31 5.98
C ARG A 127 15.23 -11.85 6.61
N LEU A 128 15.19 -11.61 7.92
CA LEU A 128 16.37 -11.66 8.77
C LEU A 128 16.45 -13.05 9.38
N GLU A 129 17.54 -13.75 9.13
CA GLU A 129 17.72 -15.14 9.55
C GLU A 129 18.94 -15.29 10.46
N GLN A 130 18.77 -16.04 11.55
CA GLN A 130 19.84 -16.41 12.46
C GLN A 130 19.96 -17.93 12.49
N ASN A 131 21.05 -18.48 11.96
CA ASN A 131 21.32 -19.93 11.92
C ASN A 131 20.15 -20.75 11.32
N GLY A 132 19.51 -20.23 10.28
CA GLY A 132 18.36 -20.85 9.61
C GLY A 132 16.99 -20.60 10.27
N ALA A 133 16.95 -19.96 11.45
CA ALA A 133 15.71 -19.53 12.07
C ALA A 133 15.33 -18.11 11.62
N VAL A 134 14.06 -17.90 11.30
CA VAL A 134 13.53 -16.58 10.92
C VAL A 134 13.38 -15.71 12.16
N VAL A 135 14.10 -14.59 12.18
CA VAL A 135 14.00 -13.55 13.21
C VAL A 135 12.88 -12.57 12.86
N ALA A 136 12.87 -12.14 11.60
CA ALA A 136 11.86 -11.23 11.08
C ALA A 136 11.59 -11.55 9.62
N GLU A 137 10.35 -11.40 9.17
CA GLU A 137 10.01 -11.52 7.75
C GLU A 137 9.02 -10.47 7.29
N GLY A 138 9.13 -10.11 6.01
CA GLY A 138 8.26 -9.14 5.36
C GLY A 138 8.12 -9.45 3.87
N ARG A 139 6.91 -9.30 3.34
CA ARG A 139 6.66 -9.44 1.90
C ARG A 139 6.69 -8.07 1.24
N LEU A 140 7.74 -7.85 0.46
CA LEU A 140 8.05 -6.55 -0.12
C LEU A 140 7.24 -6.28 -1.38
N GLY A 141 7.01 -5.00 -1.66
CA GLY A 141 6.19 -4.57 -2.79
C GLY A 141 6.53 -3.19 -3.31
N THR A 142 5.73 -2.74 -4.28
CA THR A 142 5.76 -1.39 -4.86
C THR A 142 4.42 -1.11 -5.53
N GLU A 143 4.04 0.16 -5.71
CA GLU A 143 2.96 0.55 -6.62
C GLU A 143 3.45 0.76 -8.06
N TYR A 144 4.76 0.78 -8.29
CA TYR A 144 5.41 1.09 -9.58
C TYR A 144 5.73 -0.16 -10.42
N HIS A 145 4.84 -1.15 -10.43
CA HIS A 145 5.05 -2.42 -11.13
C HIS A 145 5.52 -2.22 -12.58
N GLY A 146 6.59 -2.94 -12.93
CA GLY A 146 7.19 -2.90 -14.27
C GLY A 146 8.27 -1.84 -14.47
N ILE A 147 8.57 -1.03 -13.46
CA ILE A 147 9.72 -0.12 -13.40
C ILE A 147 10.73 -0.71 -12.40
N ALA A 148 11.85 -1.24 -12.89
CA ALA A 148 12.79 -1.99 -12.06
C ALA A 148 13.44 -1.12 -10.99
N LEU A 149 13.88 0.08 -11.32
CA LEU A 149 14.52 1.03 -10.40
C LEU A 149 13.58 1.44 -9.28
N ALA A 150 12.35 1.84 -9.59
CA ALA A 150 11.38 2.26 -8.58
C ALA A 150 11.01 1.10 -7.64
N SER A 151 10.78 -0.10 -8.20
CA SER A 151 10.54 -1.31 -7.41
C SER A 151 11.73 -1.62 -6.49
N PHE A 152 12.95 -1.52 -7.01
CA PHE A 152 14.17 -1.78 -6.25
C PHE A 152 14.38 -0.74 -5.14
N GLN A 153 14.11 0.53 -5.42
CA GLN A 153 14.20 1.60 -4.43
C GLN A 153 13.20 1.40 -3.27
N ASP A 154 11.94 1.08 -3.58
CA ASP A 154 10.91 0.85 -2.58
C ASP A 154 11.25 -0.37 -1.71
N MET A 155 11.64 -1.47 -2.33
CA MET A 155 11.95 -2.70 -1.63
C MET A 155 13.22 -2.58 -0.77
N LEU A 156 14.26 -1.85 -1.22
CA LEU A 156 15.42 -1.53 -0.39
C LEU A 156 15.03 -0.67 0.83
N ALA A 157 14.20 0.36 0.63
CA ALA A 157 13.72 1.19 1.72
C ALA A 157 12.93 0.35 2.74
N ARG A 158 12.09 -0.57 2.26
CA ARG A 158 11.32 -1.45 3.13
C ARG A 158 12.18 -2.50 3.83
N SER A 159 13.23 -3.03 3.19
CA SER A 159 14.24 -3.87 3.85
C SER A 159 14.91 -3.16 5.02
N ALA A 160 15.20 -1.85 4.87
CA ALA A 160 15.73 -1.06 5.98
C ALA A 160 14.71 -0.95 7.12
N GLY A 161 13.43 -0.70 6.79
CA GLY A 161 12.35 -0.67 7.77
C GLY A 161 12.15 -1.99 8.52
N LEU A 162 12.17 -3.13 7.82
CA LEU A 162 12.13 -4.46 8.40
C LEU A 162 13.30 -4.68 9.36
N THR A 163 14.51 -4.28 8.94
CA THR A 163 15.72 -4.43 9.74
C THR A 163 15.66 -3.63 11.03
N VAL A 164 15.25 -2.37 10.94
CA VAL A 164 15.09 -1.48 12.10
C VAL A 164 14.02 -2.01 13.05
N ALA A 165 12.87 -2.46 12.51
CA ALA A 165 11.81 -3.06 13.31
C ALA A 165 12.26 -4.33 14.04
N ALA A 166 13.08 -5.17 13.41
CA ALA A 166 13.61 -6.39 14.03
C ALA A 166 14.59 -6.08 15.16
N VAL A 167 15.49 -5.12 14.95
CA VAL A 167 16.46 -4.68 15.98
C VAL A 167 15.73 -4.06 17.17
N ASN A 168 14.64 -3.33 16.94
CA ASN A 168 13.82 -2.73 17.98
C ASN A 168 12.83 -3.73 18.63
N GLY A 169 12.83 -5.01 18.24
CA GLY A 169 11.95 -6.04 18.79
C GLY A 169 10.47 -5.95 18.36
N ALA A 170 10.17 -5.12 17.37
CA ALA A 170 8.82 -4.89 16.85
C ALA A 170 8.45 -5.82 15.69
N ALA A 171 9.42 -6.31 14.92
CA ALA A 171 9.14 -7.12 13.74
C ALA A 171 8.59 -8.52 14.07
N ARG A 172 7.82 -9.05 13.12
CA ARG A 172 7.23 -10.38 13.19
C ARG A 172 8.14 -11.43 12.58
N SER A 173 8.19 -12.60 13.20
CA SER A 173 8.88 -13.78 12.66
C SER A 173 8.03 -14.61 11.68
N SER A 174 6.74 -14.29 11.51
CA SER A 174 5.84 -14.98 10.58
C SER A 174 4.81 -14.04 9.95
N LEU A 175 4.56 -14.26 8.67
CA LEU A 175 3.52 -13.64 7.86
C LEU A 175 2.26 -14.52 7.82
N PRO A 176 1.10 -13.92 7.55
CA PRO A 176 -0.10 -14.68 7.26
C PRO A 176 0.10 -15.60 6.05
N THR A 177 -0.32 -16.85 6.17
CA THR A 177 -0.37 -17.79 5.04
C THR A 177 -1.42 -17.31 4.04
N LEU A 178 -1.04 -17.18 2.78
CA LEU A 178 -1.97 -16.83 1.70
C LEU A 178 -2.63 -18.12 1.16
N PRO A 179 -3.90 -18.08 0.73
CA PRO A 179 -4.60 -19.25 0.17
C PRO A 179 -4.01 -19.78 -1.16
N GLU A 180 -3.28 -18.94 -1.91
CA GLU A 180 -2.59 -19.39 -3.13
C GLU A 180 -1.30 -20.15 -2.80
N PRO A 181 -0.97 -21.23 -3.52
CA PRO A 181 0.23 -22.02 -3.25
C PRO A 181 1.50 -21.18 -3.39
N SER A 182 2.42 -21.32 -2.44
CA SER A 182 3.76 -20.72 -2.52
C SER A 182 4.51 -21.31 -3.70
N SER A 183 5.08 -20.46 -4.55
CA SER A 183 6.06 -20.92 -5.54
C SER A 183 7.36 -21.26 -4.82
N GLU A 184 7.61 -22.56 -4.62
CA GLU A 184 8.89 -23.08 -4.08
C GLU A 184 10.04 -23.03 -5.09
N ALA A 185 9.85 -22.34 -6.23
CA ALA A 185 10.91 -22.20 -7.21
C ALA A 185 12.11 -21.47 -6.61
N ALA A 186 13.30 -22.02 -6.83
CA ALA A 186 14.56 -21.38 -6.47
C ALA A 186 14.58 -19.93 -6.98
N PRO A 187 15.18 -19.00 -6.22
CA PRO A 187 15.28 -17.62 -6.66
C PRO A 187 15.94 -17.54 -8.04
N PRO A 188 15.37 -16.73 -8.94
CA PRO A 188 15.82 -16.67 -10.32
C PRO A 188 17.22 -16.07 -10.39
N ALA A 189 18.08 -16.67 -11.21
CA ALA A 189 19.39 -16.09 -11.50
C ALA A 189 19.24 -14.74 -12.20
N MET A 190 20.23 -13.85 -12.00
CA MET A 190 20.26 -12.56 -12.66
C MET A 190 20.22 -12.70 -14.19
N PRO A 191 19.39 -11.91 -14.90
CA PRO A 191 19.36 -11.96 -16.36
C PRO A 191 20.71 -11.56 -16.98
N SER A 192 21.05 -12.19 -18.11
CA SER A 192 22.24 -11.80 -18.88
C SER A 192 22.15 -10.37 -19.39
N ALA A 193 23.30 -9.75 -19.71
CA ALA A 193 23.38 -8.40 -20.25
C ALA A 193 22.47 -8.19 -21.48
N THR A 194 22.40 -9.18 -22.38
CA THR A 194 21.49 -9.16 -23.54
C THR A 194 20.02 -9.10 -23.12
N LYS A 195 19.60 -9.88 -22.12
CA LYS A 195 18.22 -9.86 -21.60
C LYS A 195 17.88 -8.53 -20.93
N LEU A 196 18.85 -7.90 -20.25
CA LEU A 196 18.69 -6.56 -19.69
C LEU A 196 18.54 -5.50 -20.78
N GLY A 197 19.34 -5.57 -21.85
CA GLY A 197 19.21 -4.67 -23.01
C GLY A 197 17.85 -4.79 -23.71
N VAL A 198 17.32 -6.01 -23.88
CA VAL A 198 15.96 -6.23 -24.41
C VAL A 198 14.88 -5.61 -23.52
N ARG A 199 15.06 -5.66 -22.19
CA ARG A 199 14.12 -5.03 -21.24
C ARG A 199 14.17 -3.51 -21.32
N ALA A 200 15.36 -2.93 -21.41
CA ALA A 200 15.53 -1.50 -21.63
C ALA A 200 14.79 -1.04 -22.90
N ALA A 201 14.95 -1.76 -24.02
CA ALA A 201 14.20 -1.48 -25.25
C ALA A 201 12.68 -1.59 -25.07
N LYS A 202 12.21 -2.64 -24.36
CA LYS A 202 10.78 -2.80 -24.03
C LYS A 202 10.25 -1.70 -23.12
N ALA A 203 11.05 -1.20 -22.17
CA ALA A 203 10.65 -0.09 -21.29
C ALA A 203 10.40 1.20 -22.10
N THR A 204 11.30 1.52 -23.03
CA THR A 204 11.12 2.65 -23.96
C THR A 204 9.87 2.48 -24.83
N ALA A 205 9.67 1.29 -25.41
CA ALA A 205 8.47 1.02 -26.22
C ALA A 205 7.18 1.13 -25.39
N ARG A 206 7.17 0.60 -24.16
CA ARG A 206 6.05 0.72 -23.22
C ARG A 206 5.76 2.17 -22.86
N ARG A 207 6.78 3.01 -22.70
CA ARG A 207 6.60 4.45 -22.44
C ARG A 207 5.83 5.12 -23.57
N VAL A 208 6.21 4.85 -24.81
CA VAL A 208 5.54 5.39 -26.00
C VAL A 208 4.08 4.93 -26.03
N VAL A 209 3.83 3.63 -25.81
CA VAL A 209 2.47 3.08 -25.73
C VAL A 209 1.67 3.72 -24.59
N GLN A 210 2.27 3.94 -23.42
CA GLN A 210 1.62 4.57 -22.28
C GLN A 210 1.30 6.05 -22.55
N GLN A 211 2.17 6.78 -23.24
CA GLN A 211 1.90 8.15 -23.65
C GLN A 211 0.73 8.21 -24.64
N ILE A 212 0.71 7.33 -25.65
CA ILE A 212 -0.41 7.21 -26.58
C ILE A 212 -1.69 6.84 -25.80
N TYR A 213 -1.60 5.91 -24.86
CA TYR A 213 -2.73 5.53 -24.01
C TYR A 213 -3.26 6.73 -23.20
N HIS A 214 -2.41 7.53 -22.56
CA HIS A 214 -2.84 8.74 -21.82
C HIS A 214 -3.34 9.87 -22.73
N LEU A 215 -2.97 9.88 -24.02
CA LEU A 215 -3.56 10.78 -25.01
C LEU A 215 -4.99 10.35 -25.36
N CYS A 216 -5.23 9.03 -25.44
CA CYS A 216 -6.52 8.47 -25.85
C CYS A 216 -7.49 8.20 -24.69
N TYR A 217 -6.99 8.01 -23.47
CA TYR A 217 -7.75 7.58 -22.29
C TYR A 217 -7.46 8.47 -21.08
N ASN A 218 -8.48 8.69 -20.26
CA ASN A 218 -8.32 9.21 -18.90
C ASN A 218 -7.84 8.05 -18.02
N ALA A 219 -6.62 8.12 -17.50
CA ALA A 219 -5.98 7.06 -16.74
C ALA A 219 -5.11 7.64 -15.60
N PRO A 220 -5.09 7.03 -14.40
CA PRO A 220 -5.91 5.88 -13.99
C PRO A 220 -7.40 6.24 -13.98
N HIS A 221 -8.28 5.27 -14.13
CA HIS A 221 -9.72 5.47 -13.99
C HIS A 221 -10.28 4.33 -13.17
N TRP A 222 -11.17 4.64 -12.24
CA TRP A 222 -11.82 3.67 -11.37
C TRP A 222 -13.32 3.64 -11.65
N ARG A 223 -13.97 2.61 -11.13
CA ARG A 223 -15.39 2.39 -11.27
C ARG A 223 -15.90 1.74 -10.01
N VAL A 224 -17.00 2.28 -9.48
CA VAL A 224 -17.74 1.67 -8.37
C VAL A 224 -18.80 0.72 -8.93
N GLY A 225 -18.81 -0.49 -8.38
CA GLY A 225 -19.83 -1.51 -8.59
C GLY A 225 -20.66 -1.69 -7.34
N TRP A 226 -21.94 -1.96 -7.50
CA TRP A 226 -22.84 -2.22 -6.39
C TRP A 226 -23.84 -3.33 -6.70
N ARG A 227 -24.36 -3.97 -5.65
CA ARG A 227 -25.41 -4.98 -5.75
C ARG A 227 -26.24 -5.04 -4.48
N GLU A 228 -27.43 -5.60 -4.60
CA GLU A 228 -28.19 -6.08 -3.45
C GLU A 228 -27.60 -7.41 -2.97
N THR A 229 -27.41 -7.55 -1.66
CA THR A 229 -26.78 -8.73 -1.06
C THR A 229 -27.74 -9.90 -0.91
N GLY A 230 -29.03 -9.64 -0.68
CA GLY A 230 -30.02 -10.66 -0.35
C GLY A 230 -29.64 -11.49 0.89
N GLY A 231 -28.85 -10.92 1.81
CA GLY A 231 -28.31 -11.62 2.99
C GLY A 231 -27.02 -12.41 2.72
N HIS A 232 -26.47 -12.37 1.50
CA HIS A 232 -25.25 -13.07 1.11
C HIS A 232 -24.22 -12.10 0.50
N ASP A 233 -23.58 -11.32 1.34
CA ASP A 233 -22.43 -10.47 0.96
C ASP A 233 -21.14 -11.28 0.75
N LEU A 234 -20.06 -10.61 0.33
CA LEU A 234 -18.75 -11.20 0.05
C LEU A 234 -18.08 -11.78 1.30
N TYR A 235 -18.33 -11.23 2.48
CA TYR A 235 -17.82 -11.79 3.73
C TYR A 235 -18.39 -13.18 3.99
N ALA A 236 -19.69 -13.39 3.73
CA ALA A 236 -20.32 -14.70 3.85
C ALA A 236 -19.94 -15.64 2.69
N GLN A 237 -19.95 -15.14 1.45
CA GLN A 237 -19.71 -15.97 0.27
C GLN A 237 -18.25 -16.40 0.09
N ARG A 238 -17.29 -15.57 0.53
CA ARG A 238 -15.84 -15.76 0.32
C ARG A 238 -15.44 -16.00 -1.15
N ALA A 239 -16.29 -15.58 -2.08
CA ALA A 239 -16.12 -15.72 -3.52
C ALA A 239 -16.79 -14.54 -4.23
N HIS A 240 -16.18 -14.07 -5.32
CA HIS A 240 -16.75 -12.99 -6.12
C HIS A 240 -17.99 -13.47 -6.90
N PRO A 241 -19.17 -12.84 -6.75
CA PRO A 241 -20.37 -13.21 -7.49
C PRO A 241 -20.18 -13.18 -9.01
N LYS A 242 -20.80 -14.13 -9.72
CA LYS A 242 -20.73 -14.23 -11.18
C LYS A 242 -21.61 -13.21 -11.92
N SER A 243 -22.54 -12.56 -11.22
CA SER A 243 -23.52 -11.63 -11.78
C SER A 243 -24.11 -10.74 -10.68
N GLY A 244 -24.90 -9.73 -11.07
CA GLY A 244 -25.67 -8.89 -10.16
C GLY A 244 -25.02 -7.53 -9.86
N TRP A 245 -23.79 -7.32 -10.31
CA TRP A 245 -23.11 -6.02 -10.23
C TRP A 245 -23.73 -5.02 -11.20
N ARG A 246 -24.06 -3.85 -10.68
CA ARG A 246 -24.48 -2.66 -11.43
C ARG A 246 -23.42 -1.59 -11.24
N ASP A 247 -23.26 -0.73 -12.24
CA ASP A 247 -22.30 0.36 -12.18
C ASP A 247 -22.91 1.58 -11.46
N LEU A 248 -22.08 2.30 -10.70
CA LEU A 248 -22.34 3.71 -10.40
C LEU A 248 -21.86 4.53 -11.61
N PRO A 249 -22.77 5.18 -12.37
CA PRO A 249 -22.38 5.88 -13.59
C PRO A 249 -21.54 7.14 -13.31
N ASP A 250 -20.52 7.35 -14.15
CA ASP A 250 -19.75 8.59 -14.29
C ASP A 250 -19.91 9.18 -15.70
N ASP A 251 -19.35 10.37 -15.91
CA ASP A 251 -19.34 11.08 -17.20
C ASP A 251 -18.02 10.91 -18.00
N GLY A 252 -17.10 10.08 -17.50
CA GLY A 252 -15.75 9.86 -18.02
C GLY A 252 -14.76 11.00 -17.77
N SER A 253 -15.22 12.21 -17.42
CA SER A 253 -14.39 13.37 -17.05
C SER A 253 -13.95 13.32 -15.58
N ARG A 254 -14.59 12.46 -14.79
CA ARG A 254 -14.23 12.07 -13.43
C ARG A 254 -14.30 10.55 -13.26
N PHE A 255 -13.80 10.04 -12.16
CA PHE A 255 -14.11 8.68 -11.70
C PHE A 255 -14.52 8.67 -10.23
N TYR A 256 -15.24 7.62 -9.84
CA TYR A 256 -15.52 7.32 -8.44
C TYR A 256 -14.73 6.09 -7.99
N ALA A 257 -14.21 6.16 -6.76
CA ALA A 257 -13.51 5.08 -6.07
C ALA A 257 -13.85 5.10 -4.58
N ASP A 258 -13.36 4.12 -3.83
CA ASP A 258 -13.54 4.01 -2.38
C ASP A 258 -15.00 4.21 -1.90
N PRO A 259 -15.92 3.33 -2.31
CA PRO A 259 -17.32 3.45 -1.94
C PRO A 259 -17.53 3.17 -0.44
N PHE A 260 -17.95 4.17 0.33
CA PHE A 260 -18.33 4.06 1.74
C PHE A 260 -19.83 4.35 1.94
N PRO A 261 -20.69 3.31 1.92
CA PRO A 261 -22.08 3.45 2.26
C PRO A 261 -22.27 3.60 3.77
N VAL A 262 -23.28 4.35 4.17
CA VAL A 262 -23.78 4.42 5.54
C VAL A 262 -25.31 4.43 5.53
N LEU A 263 -25.90 3.63 6.42
CA LEU A 263 -27.33 3.64 6.69
C LEU A 263 -27.59 4.59 7.85
N HIS A 264 -28.21 5.73 7.57
CA HIS A 264 -28.57 6.72 8.59
C HIS A 264 -30.05 7.09 8.46
N ARG A 265 -30.80 6.98 9.57
CA ARG A 265 -32.26 7.27 9.61
C ARG A 265 -33.07 6.56 8.51
N GLY A 266 -32.72 5.31 8.22
CA GLY A 266 -33.41 4.47 7.22
C GLY A 266 -33.03 4.74 5.75
N GLN A 267 -32.11 5.67 5.49
CA GLN A 267 -31.64 6.00 4.15
C GLN A 267 -30.17 5.61 3.99
N VAL A 268 -29.85 4.88 2.92
CA VAL A 268 -28.44 4.65 2.54
C VAL A 268 -27.91 5.89 1.84
N THR A 269 -26.75 6.37 2.25
CA THR A 269 -25.96 7.37 1.52
C THR A 269 -24.59 6.77 1.20
N LEU A 270 -24.19 6.86 -0.05
CA LEU A 270 -22.88 6.41 -0.53
C LEU A 270 -21.93 7.61 -0.61
N PHE A 271 -20.81 7.54 0.09
CA PHE A 271 -19.67 8.45 -0.05
C PHE A 271 -18.62 7.82 -0.97
N VAL A 272 -17.94 8.63 -1.78
CA VAL A 272 -16.91 8.20 -2.74
C VAL A 272 -15.77 9.20 -2.82
N GLU A 273 -14.57 8.70 -3.15
CA GLU A 273 -13.53 9.52 -3.79
C GLU A 273 -14.07 9.96 -5.17
N ASP A 274 -14.05 11.26 -5.45
CA ASP A 274 -14.47 11.87 -6.71
C ASP A 274 -13.26 12.54 -7.36
N TYR A 275 -12.56 11.80 -8.22
CA TYR A 275 -11.36 12.28 -8.90
C TYR A 275 -11.72 12.99 -10.20
N ILE A 276 -11.35 14.27 -10.28
CA ILE A 276 -11.63 15.11 -11.45
C ILE A 276 -10.40 15.12 -12.36
N HIS A 277 -10.48 14.49 -13.54
CA HIS A 277 -9.33 14.30 -14.44
C HIS A 277 -8.66 15.61 -14.84
N ARG A 278 -9.46 16.65 -15.10
CA ARG A 278 -8.95 17.96 -15.51
C ARG A 278 -8.18 18.66 -14.38
N ALA A 279 -8.57 18.44 -13.13
CA ALA A 279 -7.92 19.04 -11.97
C ALA A 279 -6.73 18.21 -11.47
N GLY A 280 -6.71 16.90 -11.75
CA GLY A 280 -5.67 16.00 -11.24
C GLY A 280 -5.74 15.81 -9.72
N LYS A 281 -6.93 15.96 -9.14
CA LYS A 281 -7.20 15.96 -7.69
C LYS A 281 -8.55 15.29 -7.43
N ALA A 282 -8.63 14.49 -6.36
CA ALA A 282 -9.90 14.04 -5.83
C ALA A 282 -10.42 14.89 -4.68
N ILE A 283 -11.75 15.00 -4.64
CA ILE A 283 -12.55 15.52 -3.54
C ILE A 283 -13.46 14.40 -3.02
N LEU A 284 -14.27 14.65 -2.00
CA LEU A 284 -15.26 13.68 -1.53
C LEU A 284 -16.65 14.11 -1.97
N SER A 285 -17.39 13.16 -2.54
CA SER A 285 -18.76 13.35 -2.99
C SER A 285 -19.69 12.31 -2.37
N ALA A 286 -20.99 12.61 -2.28
CA ALA A 286 -22.00 11.71 -1.74
C ALA A 286 -23.27 11.66 -2.60
N VAL A 287 -23.97 10.52 -2.57
CA VAL A 287 -25.27 10.34 -3.22
C VAL A 287 -26.20 9.49 -2.35
N ALA A 288 -27.48 9.86 -2.27
CA ALA A 288 -28.48 9.01 -1.64
C ALA A 288 -28.71 7.76 -2.50
N PHE A 289 -28.95 6.61 -1.86
CA PHE A 289 -29.05 5.32 -2.53
C PHE A 289 -30.33 4.60 -2.13
N GLY A 290 -31.14 4.20 -3.11
CA GLY A 290 -32.33 3.38 -2.89
C GLY A 290 -32.16 1.97 -3.47
N PRO A 291 -33.19 1.11 -3.37
CA PRO A 291 -33.17 -0.24 -3.97
C PRO A 291 -32.93 -0.24 -5.49
N ASN A 292 -33.39 0.82 -6.16
CA ASN A 292 -33.22 0.99 -7.61
C ASN A 292 -31.86 1.59 -8.01
N GLY A 293 -31.02 1.99 -7.04
CA GLY A 293 -29.71 2.59 -7.27
C GLY A 293 -29.58 4.02 -6.77
N PRO A 294 -28.61 4.79 -7.29
CA PRO A 294 -28.34 6.16 -6.84
C PRO A 294 -29.48 7.11 -7.22
N ALA A 295 -29.89 7.97 -6.29
CA ALA A 295 -30.84 9.05 -6.52
C ALA A 295 -30.14 10.28 -7.12
N GLY A 296 -29.69 10.16 -8.38
CA GLY A 296 -28.94 11.19 -9.10
C GLY A 296 -27.44 10.91 -9.15
N THR A 297 -26.64 11.96 -9.34
CA THR A 297 -25.17 11.85 -9.39
C THR A 297 -24.55 12.25 -8.06
N PRO A 298 -23.41 11.64 -7.66
CA PRO A 298 -22.61 12.11 -6.53
C PRO A 298 -22.37 13.62 -6.55
N LYS A 299 -22.59 14.27 -5.40
CA LYS A 299 -22.41 15.71 -5.19
C LYS A 299 -21.26 15.96 -4.22
N PRO A 300 -20.41 16.98 -4.47
CA PRO A 300 -19.34 17.34 -3.55
C PRO A 300 -19.86 17.62 -2.13
N VAL A 301 -19.18 17.06 -1.14
CA VAL A 301 -19.48 17.27 0.29
C VAL A 301 -18.28 17.76 1.09
N LEU A 302 -17.05 17.46 0.64
CA LEU A 302 -15.82 17.98 1.23
C LEU A 302 -14.77 18.19 0.14
N GLU A 303 -14.29 19.42 0.01
CA GLU A 303 -13.17 19.79 -0.87
C GLU A 303 -12.13 20.57 -0.06
N LEU A 304 -10.87 20.18 -0.21
CA LEU A 304 -9.71 20.79 0.41
C LEU A 304 -8.64 21.12 -0.66
N PRO A 305 -7.60 21.91 -0.36
CA PRO A 305 -6.57 22.27 -1.34
C PRO A 305 -5.66 21.10 -1.74
N TYR A 306 -5.86 19.91 -1.17
CA TYR A 306 -5.13 18.68 -1.43
C TYR A 306 -6.07 17.53 -1.77
N HIS A 307 -5.51 16.43 -2.27
CA HIS A 307 -6.24 15.22 -2.65
C HIS A 307 -6.87 14.54 -1.42
N LEU A 308 -8.13 14.13 -1.55
CA LEU A 308 -8.87 13.34 -0.55
C LEU A 308 -9.37 12.04 -1.17
N SER A 309 -9.19 10.93 -0.46
CA SER A 309 -9.71 9.60 -0.83
C SER A 309 -10.22 8.86 0.40
N TYR A 310 -10.66 7.60 0.25
CA TYR A 310 -11.06 6.71 1.36
C TYR A 310 -11.94 7.39 2.43
N PRO A 311 -13.17 7.85 2.09
CA PRO A 311 -14.03 8.59 3.01
C PRO A 311 -14.61 7.68 4.11
N PHE A 312 -13.82 7.33 5.12
CA PHE A 312 -14.28 6.47 6.23
C PHE A 312 -15.31 7.22 7.09
N VAL A 313 -16.60 7.01 6.82
CA VAL A 313 -17.72 7.65 7.51
C VAL A 313 -18.33 6.70 8.55
N PHE A 314 -18.74 7.19 9.71
CA PHE A 314 -19.43 6.38 10.73
C PHE A 314 -20.36 7.21 11.62
N GLU A 315 -21.35 6.56 12.23
CA GLU A 315 -22.22 7.16 13.23
C GLU A 315 -21.69 6.88 14.65
N ARG A 316 -21.68 7.90 15.52
CA ARG A 316 -21.42 7.74 16.95
C ARG A 316 -22.09 8.88 17.71
N ASP A 317 -22.72 8.55 18.83
CA ASP A 317 -23.44 9.49 19.71
C ASP A 317 -24.53 10.30 18.99
N GLY A 318 -25.18 9.70 17.98
CA GLY A 318 -26.21 10.35 17.14
C GLY A 318 -25.67 11.35 16.11
N GLU A 319 -24.35 11.54 16.06
CA GLU A 319 -23.66 12.41 15.11
C GLU A 319 -22.95 11.59 14.03
N MET A 320 -22.72 12.22 12.88
CA MET A 320 -22.02 11.63 11.75
C MET A 320 -20.58 12.15 11.67
N TRP A 321 -19.64 11.22 11.56
CA TRP A 321 -18.20 11.47 11.60
C TRP A 321 -17.53 10.95 10.33
N MET A 322 -16.42 11.58 9.92
CA MET A 322 -15.61 11.16 8.77
C MET A 322 -14.12 11.28 9.07
N VAL A 323 -13.35 10.27 8.66
CA VAL A 323 -11.88 10.27 8.64
C VAL A 323 -11.44 9.97 7.20
N PRO A 324 -11.19 10.98 6.36
CA PRO A 324 -10.73 10.75 5.00
C PRO A 324 -9.22 10.45 4.95
N GLU A 325 -8.74 9.76 3.91
CA GLU A 325 -7.31 9.77 3.62
C GLU A 325 -6.88 11.15 3.14
N SER A 326 -5.89 11.72 3.82
CA SER A 326 -5.26 13.00 3.50
C SER A 326 -3.73 12.89 3.52
N SER A 327 -3.18 11.81 2.96
CA SER A 327 -1.74 11.49 2.97
C SER A 327 -0.87 12.64 2.42
N ALA A 328 -1.36 13.38 1.43
CA ALA A 328 -0.72 14.59 0.88
C ALA A 328 -0.57 15.74 1.91
N ASN A 329 -1.48 15.84 2.87
CA ASN A 329 -1.45 16.84 3.95
C ASN A 329 -0.66 16.36 5.18
N ARG A 330 -0.19 15.10 5.19
CA ARG A 330 0.57 14.48 6.28
C ARG A 330 -0.18 14.45 7.63
N THR A 331 -1.51 14.35 7.59
CA THR A 331 -2.38 14.27 8.77
C THR A 331 -3.42 13.17 8.61
N VAL A 332 -3.93 12.69 9.74
CA VAL A 332 -5.22 11.98 9.83
C VAL A 332 -6.17 12.88 10.62
N ASP A 333 -7.25 13.31 9.97
CA ASP A 333 -8.16 14.32 10.50
C ASP A 333 -9.56 13.75 10.73
N LEU A 334 -10.21 14.20 11.81
CA LEU A 334 -11.59 13.86 12.13
C LEU A 334 -12.51 15.03 11.78
N TYR A 335 -13.59 14.74 11.05
CA TYR A 335 -14.63 15.70 10.69
C TYR A 335 -15.97 15.28 11.27
N ARG A 336 -16.80 16.26 11.61
CA ARG A 336 -18.19 16.09 12.04
C ARG A 336 -19.14 16.76 11.06
N ALA A 337 -20.23 16.10 10.69
CA ALA A 337 -21.23 16.68 9.82
C ALA A 337 -22.17 17.59 10.61
N THR A 338 -22.40 18.80 10.12
CA THR A 338 -23.40 19.74 10.67
C THR A 338 -24.72 19.71 9.91
N ALA A 339 -24.71 19.18 8.68
CA ALA A 339 -25.87 19.07 7.79
C ALA A 339 -25.72 17.84 6.89
N PHE A 340 -25.74 16.66 7.50
CA PHE A 340 -25.52 15.38 6.80
C PHE A 340 -26.43 15.25 5.54
N PRO A 341 -25.88 14.84 4.37
CA PRO A 341 -24.57 14.23 4.16
C PRO A 341 -23.40 15.21 3.92
N GLY A 342 -23.62 16.52 4.03
CA GLY A 342 -22.61 17.57 3.89
C GLY A 342 -22.30 18.31 5.19
N GLY A 343 -21.77 19.53 5.06
CA GLY A 343 -21.48 20.40 6.19
C GLY A 343 -20.38 19.89 7.11
N TRP A 344 -19.37 19.22 6.55
CA TRP A 344 -18.25 18.65 7.29
C TRP A 344 -17.34 19.75 7.87
N VAL A 345 -17.22 19.76 9.19
CA VAL A 345 -16.31 20.66 9.93
C VAL A 345 -15.22 19.82 10.57
N LYS A 346 -13.96 20.25 10.42
CA LYS A 346 -12.82 19.58 11.07
C LYS A 346 -12.95 19.74 12.58
N GLU A 347 -13.05 18.62 13.28
CA GLU A 347 -13.14 18.56 14.75
C GLU A 347 -11.73 18.60 15.36
N THR A 348 -10.84 17.72 14.89
CA THR A 348 -9.47 17.62 15.42
C THR A 348 -8.53 16.89 14.45
N THR A 349 -7.22 17.07 14.62
CA THR A 349 -6.18 16.25 13.99
C THR A 349 -5.89 15.06 14.90
N LEU A 350 -6.13 13.83 14.43
CA LEU A 350 -5.90 12.60 15.19
C LEU A 350 -4.41 12.20 15.19
N LEU A 351 -3.74 12.35 14.05
CA LEU A 351 -2.30 12.10 13.87
C LEU A 351 -1.68 13.19 12.99
N SER A 352 -0.47 13.64 13.29
CA SER A 352 0.27 14.66 12.54
C SER A 352 1.64 14.14 12.06
N ASP A 353 2.21 14.82 11.08
CA ASP A 353 3.53 14.54 10.49
C ASP A 353 3.69 13.10 9.97
N ILE A 354 2.61 12.53 9.45
CA ILE A 354 2.55 11.13 9.01
C ILE A 354 1.95 11.00 7.61
N VAL A 355 2.57 10.18 6.77
CA VAL A 355 1.98 9.76 5.50
C VAL A 355 1.25 8.44 5.76
N ALA A 356 -0.04 8.55 6.10
CA ALA A 356 -0.91 7.42 6.39
C ALA A 356 -1.98 7.28 5.31
N SER A 357 -2.17 6.07 4.80
CA SER A 357 -3.21 5.72 3.82
C SER A 357 -4.28 4.82 4.43
N ASP A 358 -5.51 5.00 3.95
CA ASP A 358 -6.71 4.23 4.29
C ASP A 358 -6.99 4.09 5.81
N ALA A 359 -6.85 5.18 6.57
CA ALA A 359 -7.08 5.18 8.02
C ALA A 359 -8.47 4.65 8.37
N THR A 360 -8.52 3.50 9.05
CA THR A 360 -9.74 2.74 9.35
C THR A 360 -9.88 2.54 10.85
N LEU A 361 -10.99 3.00 11.43
CA LEU A 361 -11.25 2.88 12.86
C LEU A 361 -12.14 1.67 13.17
N VAL A 362 -11.90 1.03 14.31
CA VAL A 362 -12.75 -0.03 14.84
C VAL A 362 -12.74 0.00 16.38
N GLU A 363 -13.88 -0.26 16.99
CA GLU A 363 -13.96 -0.52 18.43
C GLU A 363 -13.77 -2.02 18.68
N HIS A 364 -12.79 -2.38 19.52
CA HIS A 364 -12.49 -3.76 19.86
C HIS A 364 -11.88 -3.85 21.26
N GLY A 365 -12.39 -4.78 22.09
CA GLY A 365 -11.89 -4.98 23.45
C GLY A 365 -12.06 -3.75 24.37
N GLY A 366 -13.12 -2.95 24.17
CA GLY A 366 -13.38 -1.75 24.96
C GLY A 366 -12.45 -0.57 24.64
N ARG A 367 -11.74 -0.62 23.51
CA ARG A 367 -10.85 0.45 23.03
C ARG A 367 -11.10 0.72 21.56
N TRP A 368 -10.71 1.91 21.13
CA TRP A 368 -10.63 2.23 19.71
C TRP A 368 -9.27 1.88 19.15
N TRP A 369 -9.28 1.35 17.93
CA TRP A 369 -8.10 1.00 17.15
C TRP A 369 -8.16 1.70 15.81
N MET A 370 -7.04 2.26 15.37
CA MET A 370 -6.86 2.84 14.04
C MET A 370 -5.84 1.99 13.28
N PHE A 371 -6.21 1.59 12.07
CA PHE A 371 -5.36 0.85 11.14
C PHE A 371 -5.05 1.75 9.95
N ALA A 372 -3.77 1.89 9.59
CA ALA A 372 -3.37 2.58 8.37
C ALA A 372 -2.06 2.00 7.84
N THR A 373 -1.86 2.03 6.52
CA THR A 373 -0.51 1.84 6.00
C THR A 373 0.28 3.13 6.09
N VAL A 374 1.56 3.05 6.45
CA VAL A 374 2.42 4.21 6.67
C VAL A 374 3.62 4.15 5.75
N ARG A 375 3.96 5.31 5.17
CA ARG A 375 5.17 5.48 4.38
C ARG A 375 6.22 6.28 5.16
N ASP A 376 7.21 5.58 5.71
CA ASP A 376 8.25 6.11 6.60
C ASP A 376 9.53 6.53 5.84
N GLY A 377 9.39 7.48 4.92
CA GLY A 377 10.52 8.06 4.16
C GLY A 377 10.91 7.31 2.87
N GLY A 378 10.30 6.16 2.61
CA GLY A 378 10.45 5.39 1.37
C GLY A 378 9.56 4.15 1.38
N GLY A 379 9.70 3.28 0.38
CA GLY A 379 8.90 2.07 0.27
C GLY A 379 7.53 2.30 -0.38
N ALA A 380 6.80 1.19 -0.53
CA ALA A 380 5.44 1.21 -1.04
C ALA A 380 4.49 1.91 -0.05
N PHE A 381 3.40 2.48 -0.56
CA PHE A 381 2.32 3.05 0.25
C PHE A 381 1.44 1.96 0.91
N SER A 382 1.55 0.72 0.45
CA SER A 382 0.57 -0.35 0.75
C SER A 382 1.13 -1.52 1.58
N ASP A 383 2.41 -1.50 1.97
CA ASP A 383 3.08 -2.68 2.53
C ASP A 383 3.33 -2.62 4.04
N GLN A 384 3.22 -1.48 4.71
CA GLN A 384 3.56 -1.35 6.13
C GLN A 384 2.37 -0.91 6.98
N LEU A 385 1.74 -1.85 7.67
CA LEU A 385 0.60 -1.59 8.55
C LEU A 385 1.07 -1.11 9.92
N HIS A 386 0.51 0.01 10.37
CA HIS A 386 0.67 0.55 11.72
C HIS A 386 -0.69 0.62 12.41
N LEU A 387 -0.66 0.47 13.73
CA LEU A 387 -1.81 0.58 14.61
C LEU A 387 -1.64 1.69 15.64
N TRP A 388 -2.76 2.29 16.03
CA TRP A 388 -2.86 3.13 17.20
C TRP A 388 -4.06 2.69 18.02
N SER A 389 -4.01 2.91 19.34
CA SER A 389 -5.16 2.71 20.23
C SER A 389 -5.53 3.99 20.97
N ALA A 390 -6.81 4.14 21.31
CA ALA A 390 -7.33 5.26 22.06
C ALA A 390 -8.50 4.83 22.98
N PRO A 391 -8.75 5.54 24.08
CA PRO A 391 -9.95 5.33 24.90
C PRO A 391 -11.23 5.85 24.21
N ASP A 392 -11.11 6.86 23.35
CA ASP A 392 -12.20 7.44 22.54
C ASP A 392 -11.74 7.62 21.09
N PHE A 393 -12.65 7.60 20.12
CA PHE A 393 -12.28 7.79 18.70
C PHE A 393 -11.69 9.16 18.40
N ARG A 394 -11.96 10.17 19.25
CA ARG A 394 -11.35 11.51 19.17
C ARG A 394 -9.91 11.52 19.72
N GLY A 395 -9.47 10.42 20.35
CA GLY A 395 -8.13 10.27 20.93
C GLY A 395 -8.12 10.31 22.47
N PRO A 396 -6.95 10.52 23.09
CA PRO A 396 -5.64 10.60 22.43
C PRO A 396 -5.23 9.25 21.82
N TRP A 397 -4.67 9.29 20.62
CA TRP A 397 -4.18 8.10 19.91
C TRP A 397 -2.73 7.79 20.30
N THR A 398 -2.49 6.57 20.76
CA THR A 398 -1.17 6.07 21.14
C THR A 398 -0.71 5.02 20.14
N ALA A 399 0.48 5.21 19.57
CA ALA A 399 1.06 4.25 18.62
C ALA A 399 1.28 2.89 19.30
N HIS A 400 0.97 1.81 18.58
CA HIS A 400 1.19 0.46 19.07
C HIS A 400 2.71 0.20 19.21
N PRO A 401 3.18 -0.40 20.33
CA PRO A 401 4.61 -0.57 20.60
C PRO A 401 5.34 -1.45 19.58
N LYS A 402 4.60 -2.34 18.90
CA LYS A 402 5.13 -3.18 17.81
C LYS A 402 4.94 -2.59 16.41
N ASN A 403 4.72 -1.29 16.27
CA ASN A 403 4.68 -0.68 14.93
C ASN A 403 6.04 -0.76 14.23
N PRO A 404 6.10 -1.08 12.93
CA PRO A 404 4.99 -1.58 12.11
C PRO A 404 4.56 -2.99 12.51
N VAL A 405 3.26 -3.21 12.72
CA VAL A 405 2.75 -4.53 13.14
C VAL A 405 2.77 -5.54 12.01
N LEU A 406 2.89 -5.13 10.75
CA LEU A 406 2.97 -6.02 9.60
C LEU A 406 3.68 -5.33 8.43
N ILE A 407 4.61 -6.03 7.80
CA ILE A 407 5.21 -5.65 6.52
C ILE A 407 4.80 -6.69 5.47
N ASP A 408 3.72 -6.42 4.75
CA ASP A 408 3.17 -7.35 3.75
C ASP A 408 2.35 -6.63 2.69
N ILE A 409 2.89 -6.49 1.47
CA ILE A 409 2.17 -5.91 0.33
C ILE A 409 0.87 -6.68 -0.02
N ALA A 410 0.69 -7.92 0.45
CA ALA A 410 -0.51 -8.70 0.17
C ALA A 410 -1.67 -8.44 1.14
N THR A 411 -1.39 -7.96 2.36
CA THR A 411 -2.42 -7.94 3.42
C THR A 411 -2.31 -6.77 4.42
N ALA A 412 -1.36 -5.85 4.22
CA ALA A 412 -1.17 -4.70 5.10
C ALA A 412 -2.18 -3.58 4.85
N ARG A 413 -2.52 -3.25 3.60
CA ARG A 413 -3.40 -2.11 3.28
C ARG A 413 -4.87 -2.39 3.57
N PRO A 414 -5.58 -1.55 4.35
CA PRO A 414 -7.03 -1.63 4.52
C PRO A 414 -7.78 -1.52 3.18
N ALA A 415 -8.97 -2.12 3.11
CA ALA A 415 -9.79 -2.11 1.89
C ALA A 415 -11.27 -1.87 2.21
N GLY A 416 -11.57 -1.04 3.20
CA GLY A 416 -12.92 -0.75 3.66
C GLY A 416 -13.13 -1.01 5.14
N ARG A 417 -14.40 -0.94 5.55
CA ARG A 417 -14.86 -1.13 6.92
C ARG A 417 -14.64 -2.56 7.39
N MET A 418 -14.10 -2.70 8.60
CA MET A 418 -14.04 -3.98 9.30
C MET A 418 -15.41 -4.33 9.91
N VAL A 419 -15.78 -5.61 9.88
CA VAL A 419 -17.09 -6.08 10.35
C VAL A 419 -16.93 -7.13 11.44
N SER A 420 -17.74 -7.04 12.49
CA SER A 420 -17.81 -8.09 13.52
C SER A 420 -18.93 -9.08 13.17
N ARG A 421 -18.60 -10.37 13.05
CA ARG A 421 -19.56 -11.46 12.77
C ARG A 421 -19.31 -12.63 13.68
N ASN A 422 -20.34 -13.09 14.40
CA ASN A 422 -20.23 -14.21 15.34
C ASN A 422 -19.07 -14.02 16.35
N GLY A 423 -18.86 -12.79 16.81
CA GLY A 423 -17.75 -12.43 17.72
C GLY A 423 -16.36 -12.36 17.06
N GLN A 424 -16.25 -12.56 15.75
CA GLN A 424 -15.00 -12.49 15.00
C GLN A 424 -14.90 -11.18 14.22
N LEU A 425 -13.78 -10.49 14.36
CA LEU A 425 -13.49 -9.30 13.58
C LEU A 425 -12.91 -9.68 12.22
N LEU A 426 -13.62 -9.34 11.15
CA LEU A 426 -13.20 -9.53 9.76
C LEU A 426 -12.76 -8.21 9.16
N ARG A 427 -11.60 -8.23 8.51
CA ARG A 427 -10.90 -7.10 7.95
C ARG A 427 -10.74 -7.29 6.44
N PRO A 428 -11.30 -6.41 5.60
CA PRO A 428 -10.99 -6.39 4.18
C PRO A 428 -9.59 -5.80 3.99
N VAL A 429 -8.80 -6.41 3.10
CA VAL A 429 -7.41 -6.00 2.81
C VAL A 429 -7.15 -5.96 1.31
N GLN A 430 -6.28 -5.06 0.86
CA GLN A 430 -5.86 -5.04 -0.54
C GLN A 430 -4.70 -6.00 -0.76
N ASP A 431 -4.83 -6.90 -1.75
CA ASP A 431 -3.71 -7.68 -2.25
C ASP A 431 -3.02 -6.91 -3.38
N CYS A 432 -1.92 -6.25 -3.03
CA CYS A 432 -1.14 -5.43 -3.94
C CYS A 432 0.07 -6.17 -4.55
N ARG A 433 0.17 -7.51 -4.41
CA ARG A 433 1.31 -8.30 -4.93
C ARG A 433 1.56 -8.08 -6.42
N ARG A 434 0.49 -8.08 -7.23
CA ARG A 434 0.56 -7.98 -8.70
C ARG A 434 0.48 -6.54 -9.22
N SER A 435 -0.30 -5.70 -8.56
CA SER A 435 -0.47 -4.27 -8.83
C SER A 435 -1.30 -3.65 -7.72
N TYR A 436 -1.23 -2.33 -7.54
CA TYR A 436 -2.12 -1.61 -6.62
C TYR A 436 -3.60 -2.02 -6.78
N GLY A 437 -4.23 -2.46 -5.69
CA GLY A 437 -5.62 -2.91 -5.62
C GLY A 437 -5.96 -4.13 -6.47
N ALA A 438 -5.00 -5.01 -6.82
CA ALA A 438 -5.18 -6.09 -7.80
C ALA A 438 -6.31 -7.08 -7.44
N ALA A 439 -6.41 -7.41 -6.16
CA ALA A 439 -7.37 -8.34 -5.59
C ALA A 439 -7.70 -7.90 -4.16
N LEU A 440 -8.77 -8.46 -3.60
CA LEU A 440 -9.27 -8.13 -2.28
C LEU A 440 -9.21 -9.35 -1.37
N GLY A 441 -8.51 -9.26 -0.25
CA GLY A 441 -8.50 -10.29 0.78
C GLY A 441 -9.55 -10.05 1.87
N ILE A 442 -10.00 -11.13 2.49
CA ILE A 442 -10.74 -11.07 3.76
C ILE A 442 -9.88 -11.78 4.80
N ALA A 443 -9.44 -11.04 5.81
CA ALA A 443 -8.65 -11.54 6.92
C ALA A 443 -9.47 -11.54 8.21
N ARG A 444 -9.38 -12.60 8.99
CA ARG A 444 -9.93 -12.66 10.34
C ARG A 444 -8.86 -12.28 11.33
N VAL A 445 -9.11 -11.28 12.15
CA VAL A 445 -8.23 -10.84 13.23
C VAL A 445 -8.30 -11.87 14.36
N THR A 446 -7.16 -12.42 14.75
CA THR A 446 -7.05 -13.43 15.81
C THR A 446 -6.46 -12.88 17.11
N GLN A 447 -5.76 -11.75 17.02
CA GLN A 447 -5.28 -11.00 18.17
C GLN A 447 -5.30 -9.51 17.82
N LEU A 448 -5.78 -8.68 18.75
CA LEU A 448 -5.72 -7.23 18.68
C LEU A 448 -5.73 -6.67 20.10
N ASP A 449 -4.55 -6.45 20.65
CA ASP A 449 -4.33 -5.94 21.99
C ASP A 449 -2.99 -5.20 22.06
N GLU A 450 -2.60 -4.71 23.24
CA GLU A 450 -1.33 -3.98 23.42
C GLU A 450 -0.09 -4.88 23.26
N ALA A 451 -0.25 -6.20 23.32
CA ALA A 451 0.83 -7.16 23.13
C ALA A 451 1.05 -7.51 21.66
N GLY A 452 0.06 -7.35 20.78
CA GLY A 452 0.23 -7.60 19.37
C GLY A 452 -1.04 -7.58 18.52
N PHE A 453 -0.79 -7.85 17.23
CA PHE A 453 -1.82 -7.99 16.21
C PHE A 453 -1.53 -9.24 15.41
N GLU A 454 -2.54 -10.10 15.21
CA GLU A 454 -2.45 -11.33 14.41
C GLU A 454 -3.68 -11.43 13.50
N GLN A 455 -3.50 -11.98 12.31
CA GLN A 455 -4.60 -12.26 11.38
C GLN A 455 -4.40 -13.54 10.58
N VAL A 456 -5.50 -14.17 10.19
CA VAL A 456 -5.55 -15.30 9.26
C VAL A 456 -6.29 -14.86 8.00
N VAL A 457 -5.68 -15.02 6.83
CA VAL A 457 -6.33 -14.71 5.55
C VAL A 457 -7.28 -15.85 5.19
N GLU A 458 -8.59 -15.57 5.16
CA GLU A 458 -9.61 -16.58 4.89
C GLU A 458 -9.82 -16.80 3.39
N THR A 459 -9.67 -15.75 2.59
CA THR A 459 -9.80 -15.81 1.12
C THR A 459 -9.12 -14.62 0.45
N ILE A 460 -8.76 -14.79 -0.82
CA ILE A 460 -8.38 -13.72 -1.74
C ILE A 460 -9.34 -13.75 -2.93
N LEU A 461 -10.09 -12.67 -3.09
CA LEU A 461 -11.07 -12.46 -4.13
C LEU A 461 -10.40 -11.79 -5.33
N ASN A 462 -10.43 -12.47 -6.47
CA ASN A 462 -10.03 -11.88 -7.75
C ASN A 462 -11.27 -11.27 -8.45
N PRO A 463 -11.10 -10.22 -9.28
CA PRO A 463 -12.20 -9.67 -10.07
C PRO A 463 -12.80 -10.76 -10.97
N GLY A 464 -14.11 -11.00 -10.84
CA GLY A 464 -14.83 -12.00 -11.63
C GLY A 464 -15.35 -11.45 -12.96
N THR A 465 -15.73 -12.33 -13.89
CA THR A 465 -16.27 -11.95 -15.22
C THR A 465 -17.61 -11.20 -15.15
N GLY A 466 -18.34 -11.31 -14.03
CA GLY A 466 -19.58 -10.57 -13.78
C GLY A 466 -19.37 -9.12 -13.33
N TRP A 467 -18.12 -8.68 -13.22
CA TRP A 467 -17.73 -7.31 -12.85
C TRP A 467 -17.05 -6.64 -14.05
N ALA A 468 -17.53 -5.46 -14.42
CA ALA A 468 -17.03 -4.72 -15.58
C ALA A 468 -15.68 -4.02 -15.32
N GLY A 469 -15.37 -3.76 -14.05
CA GLY A 469 -14.07 -3.27 -13.64
C GLY A 469 -12.99 -4.36 -13.69
N ARG A 470 -11.75 -3.91 -13.57
CA ARG A 470 -10.56 -4.74 -13.43
C ARG A 470 -10.03 -4.49 -12.04
N LYS A 471 -9.63 -5.54 -11.35
CA LYS A 471 -9.18 -5.50 -9.95
C LYS A 471 -10.31 -5.24 -8.93
N LEU A 472 -9.97 -5.29 -7.63
CA LEU A 472 -10.87 -5.08 -6.49
C LEU A 472 -10.12 -4.31 -5.41
N HIS A 473 -10.57 -3.09 -5.11
CA HIS A 473 -9.80 -2.12 -4.32
C HIS A 473 -10.41 -1.86 -2.93
N THR A 474 -11.72 -1.68 -2.84
CA THR A 474 -12.46 -1.45 -1.60
C THR A 474 -13.70 -2.35 -1.53
N LEU A 475 -14.14 -2.71 -0.31
CA LEU A 475 -15.36 -3.46 -0.01
C LEU A 475 -16.08 -2.84 1.19
N ASN A 476 -17.34 -2.47 0.98
CA ASN A 476 -18.21 -2.05 2.07
C ASN A 476 -19.67 -2.48 1.83
N GLU A 477 -20.45 -2.53 2.90
CA GLU A 477 -21.89 -2.85 2.87
C GLU A 477 -22.64 -1.91 3.82
N ALA A 478 -23.85 -1.51 3.44
CA ALA A 478 -24.83 -0.94 4.35
C ALA A 478 -26.25 -1.09 3.77
N GLY A 479 -27.22 -1.37 4.64
CA GLY A 479 -28.64 -1.38 4.27
C GLY A 479 -29.00 -2.46 3.25
N GLY A 480 -28.27 -3.59 3.23
CA GLY A 480 -28.48 -4.69 2.28
C GLY A 480 -27.83 -4.46 0.92
N LEU A 481 -27.09 -3.36 0.75
CA LEU A 481 -26.35 -3.03 -0.47
C LEU A 481 -24.86 -3.18 -0.22
N GLU A 482 -24.18 -3.88 -1.12
CA GLU A 482 -22.72 -4.07 -1.10
C GLU A 482 -22.09 -3.32 -2.27
N PHE A 483 -20.91 -2.75 -2.00
CA PHE A 483 -20.17 -1.91 -2.93
C PHE A 483 -18.72 -2.37 -3.02
N ILE A 484 -18.20 -2.38 -4.24
CA ILE A 484 -16.81 -2.60 -4.58
C ILE A 484 -16.34 -1.53 -5.56
N ASP A 485 -15.04 -1.44 -5.79
CA ASP A 485 -14.49 -0.68 -6.91
C ASP A 485 -13.29 -1.38 -7.55
N GLY A 486 -12.99 -0.94 -8.78
CA GLY A 486 -11.95 -1.53 -9.61
C GLY A 486 -11.56 -0.58 -10.74
N SER A 487 -10.34 -0.72 -11.23
CA SER A 487 -9.83 0.04 -12.37
C SER A 487 -10.66 -0.21 -13.63
N ALA A 488 -10.85 0.81 -14.46
CA ALA A 488 -11.60 0.75 -15.70
C ALA A 488 -10.84 1.47 -16.83
N MET A 489 -11.34 1.35 -18.06
CA MET A 489 -10.87 2.14 -19.19
C MET A 489 -11.88 3.26 -19.46
N ALA A 490 -11.40 4.50 -19.58
CA ALA A 490 -12.23 5.67 -19.92
C ALA A 490 -11.69 6.38 -21.16
N PRO A 491 -12.19 6.06 -22.37
CA PRO A 491 -11.76 6.70 -23.60
C PRO A 491 -12.19 8.17 -23.66
N ARG A 492 -11.27 9.10 -23.96
CA ARG A 492 -11.52 10.56 -24.00
C ARG A 492 -12.52 10.99 -25.08
N TRP A 493 -12.64 10.22 -26.16
CA TRP A 493 -13.55 10.51 -27.27
C TRP A 493 -15.03 10.19 -26.97
N LYS A 494 -15.32 9.43 -25.91
CA LYS A 494 -16.71 9.21 -25.45
C LYS A 494 -17.23 10.38 -24.62
N THR A 495 -16.36 11.04 -23.86
CA THR A 495 -16.68 12.25 -23.07
C THR A 495 -17.17 13.40 -23.97
N GLN A 496 -16.60 13.55 -25.17
CA GLN A 496 -16.98 14.60 -26.12
C GLN A 496 -18.39 14.47 -26.72
N ARG A 497 -19.02 13.29 -26.66
CA ARG A 497 -20.36 13.09 -27.26
C ARG A 497 -21.51 13.57 -26.37
N HIS A 498 -21.30 13.73 -25.06
CA HIS A 498 -22.32 14.33 -24.19
C HIS A 498 -22.35 15.86 -24.27
N ASP A 499 -21.24 16.50 -24.67
CA ASP A 499 -21.17 17.94 -24.91
C ASP A 499 -21.65 18.36 -26.32
N ALA A 500 -22.02 17.40 -27.19
CA ALA A 500 -22.38 17.68 -28.58
C ALA A 500 -23.67 16.95 -29.03
N MET A 501 -24.84 17.56 -28.74
CA MET A 501 -25.98 17.84 -29.65
C MET A 501 -27.38 17.73 -28.98
N PRO A 502 -28.44 18.41 -29.47
CA PRO A 502 -28.46 19.64 -30.29
C PRO A 502 -29.42 20.73 -29.74
N THR A 503 -29.12 21.99 -30.04
CA THR A 503 -30.10 23.08 -30.00
C THR A 503 -31.21 22.80 -31.03
N GLY A 504 -32.41 22.57 -30.51
CA GLY A 504 -33.72 22.88 -31.09
C GLY A 504 -33.95 22.69 -32.59
N ARG A 505 -34.69 21.64 -32.95
CA ARG A 505 -35.70 21.79 -34.01
C ARG A 505 -36.85 22.63 -33.42
N GLY A 506 -36.95 23.88 -33.85
CA GLY A 506 -38.19 24.64 -33.72
C GLY A 506 -39.08 24.30 -34.91
N ASP A 507 -40.21 23.67 -34.64
CA ASP A 507 -41.37 23.69 -35.53
C ASP A 507 -42.03 25.07 -35.45
N GLY A 508 -42.38 25.66 -36.59
CA GLY A 508 -43.23 26.84 -36.60
C GLY A 508 -43.35 27.61 -37.92
N LYS A 509 -43.93 26.97 -38.94
CA LYS A 509 -45.07 27.41 -39.78
C LYS A 509 -44.94 27.00 -41.24
#